data_AF-A0A453LHT5-F1
#
_entry.id   AF-A0A453LHT5-F1
#
_cell.length_a   1.000
_cell.length_b   1.000
_cell.length_c   1.000
_cell.angle_alpha   90.00
_cell.angle_beta   90.00
_cell.angle_gamma   90.00
#
_symmetry.space_group_name_H-M   'P 1'
#
loop_
_entity.id
_entity.type
_entity.pdbx_description
1 polymer ?
#
loop_
_entity_poly.entity_id
_entity_poly.type
_entity_poly.pdbx_seq_one_letter_code
_entity_poly.pdbx_strand_id
1 'polypeptide(L)'
;MPYRPMHEITFSTIDKPKLLSELTCLLGEIGLNIQEAHAFSTNDGYSLDVFVVVGWHAEETEDLIEELKKEINKIEETQAWSTSHSWSSPVENMQIVENSTADHVAIPTDGASEWEIDIKLLNFGNKVASGSYGDLYRGTYCSQDVAIKVLKPERVNVDMQREFAQEVYIMRKVRHKNVVQFIGACTKPPRLCIVTEFMSGGSVYDYLHKHKGIFKLPALVGVAMDVSKGMSYLHQNNIIHRDLKTANLLMDENGVSIVFFQLFMMHASLEIMFHKS
;
A
#
# COMPACT_ATOMS: atom_id res chain seq x y z
N MET A 1 -32.39 12.07 -7.26
CA MET A 1 -30.97 12.45 -7.22
C MET A 1 -30.67 13.15 -8.53
N PRO A 2 -29.94 14.28 -8.56
CA PRO A 2 -29.51 14.86 -9.83
C PRO A 2 -28.63 13.85 -10.56
N TYR A 3 -28.90 13.66 -11.84
CA TYR A 3 -28.09 12.83 -12.72
C TYR A 3 -26.66 13.38 -12.70
N ARG A 4 -25.69 12.53 -12.37
CA ARG A 4 -24.27 12.87 -12.46
C ARG A 4 -23.71 12.10 -13.64
N PRO A 5 -23.07 12.76 -14.61
CA PRO A 5 -22.51 12.09 -15.75
C PRO A 5 -21.43 11.11 -15.30
N MET A 6 -21.41 9.97 -15.99
CA MET A 6 -20.48 8.88 -15.77
C MET A 6 -19.62 8.74 -17.02
N HIS A 7 -18.31 8.65 -16.83
CA HIS A 7 -17.36 8.56 -17.92
C HIS A 7 -16.55 7.28 -17.80
N GLU A 8 -16.33 6.62 -18.93
CA GLU A 8 -15.40 5.50 -19.04
C GLU A 8 -14.10 6.03 -19.63
N ILE A 9 -13.01 5.91 -18.87
CA ILE A 9 -11.67 6.37 -19.25
C ILE A 9 -10.82 5.12 -19.44
N THR A 10 -10.29 4.94 -20.66
CA THR A 10 -9.37 3.85 -20.98
C THR A 10 -7.97 4.40 -21.24
N PHE A 11 -7.00 3.95 -20.45
CA PHE A 11 -5.58 4.19 -20.70
C PHE A 11 -4.97 2.99 -21.39
N SER A 12 -4.39 3.20 -22.56
CA SER A 12 -3.62 2.18 -23.28
C SER A 12 -2.14 2.54 -23.20
N THR A 13 -1.35 1.67 -22.56
CA THR A 13 0.04 1.98 -22.23
C THR A 13 0.90 0.72 -22.30
N ILE A 14 2.23 0.88 -22.41
CA ILE A 14 3.14 -0.26 -22.23
C ILE A 14 3.05 -0.69 -20.77
N ASP A 15 2.88 -1.99 -20.51
CA ASP A 15 2.80 -2.51 -19.16
C ASP A 15 4.06 -2.12 -18.37
N LYS A 16 3.87 -1.20 -17.41
CA LYS A 16 4.93 -0.64 -16.58
C LYS A 16 4.56 -0.85 -15.12
N PRO A 17 5.52 -1.23 -14.26
CA PRO A 17 5.25 -1.35 -12.84
C PRO A 17 4.71 -0.02 -12.30
N LYS A 18 3.57 -0.09 -11.59
CA LYS A 18 2.93 1.03 -10.84
C LYS A 18 2.09 2.01 -11.65
N LEU A 19 1.93 1.81 -12.96
CA LEU A 19 1.19 2.73 -13.81
C LEU A 19 -0.29 2.88 -13.43
N LEU A 20 -0.98 1.78 -13.12
CA LEU A 20 -2.36 1.81 -12.63
C LEU A 20 -2.53 2.69 -11.37
N SER A 21 -1.51 2.72 -10.52
CA SER A 21 -1.51 3.52 -9.29
C SER A 21 -1.34 5.02 -9.58
N GLU A 22 -0.47 5.36 -10.52
CA GLU A 22 -0.28 6.73 -11.00
C GLU A 22 -1.56 7.26 -11.65
N LEU A 23 -2.21 6.45 -12.48
CA LEU A 23 -3.49 6.78 -13.11
C LEU A 23 -4.60 6.95 -12.07
N THR A 24 -4.68 6.09 -11.07
CA THR A 24 -5.65 6.20 -9.98
C THR A 24 -5.49 7.51 -9.19
N CYS A 25 -4.24 7.92 -8.92
CA CYS A 25 -3.96 9.18 -8.22
C CYS A 25 -4.35 10.39 -9.09
N LEU A 26 -3.94 10.37 -10.36
CA LEU A 26 -4.24 11.43 -11.32
C LEU A 26 -5.74 11.67 -11.45
N LEU A 27 -6.54 10.60 -11.56
CA LEU A 27 -7.99 10.71 -11.60
C LEU A 27 -8.55 11.36 -10.31
N GLY A 28 -7.99 11.03 -9.15
CA GLY A 28 -8.33 11.66 -7.88
C GLY A 28 -7.96 13.14 -7.79
N GLU A 29 -6.81 13.55 -8.34
CA GLU A 29 -6.37 14.95 -8.39
C GLU A 29 -7.27 15.82 -9.26
N ILE A 30 -7.80 15.26 -10.34
CA ILE A 30 -8.81 15.89 -11.20
C ILE A 30 -10.19 15.97 -10.50
N GLY A 31 -10.35 15.31 -9.35
CA GLY A 31 -11.59 15.28 -8.57
C GLY A 31 -12.58 14.22 -9.02
N LEU A 32 -12.13 13.24 -9.81
CA LEU A 32 -12.94 12.13 -10.28
C LEU A 32 -13.01 11.04 -9.22
N ASN A 33 -14.21 10.51 -8.99
CA ASN A 33 -14.44 9.38 -8.10
C ASN A 33 -14.59 8.12 -8.94
N ILE A 34 -13.66 7.19 -8.77
CA ILE A 34 -13.68 5.89 -9.43
C ILE A 34 -14.77 5.02 -8.82
N GLN A 35 -15.70 4.56 -9.65
CA GLN A 35 -16.74 3.59 -9.29
C GLN A 35 -16.27 2.16 -9.58
N GLU A 36 -15.65 1.97 -10.75
CA GLU A 36 -15.13 0.68 -11.20
C GLU A 36 -13.77 0.87 -11.85
N ALA A 37 -12.89 -0.11 -11.69
CA ALA A 37 -11.58 -0.14 -12.34
C ALA A 37 -11.26 -1.56 -12.78
N HIS A 38 -10.78 -1.70 -14.01
CA HIS A 38 -10.40 -2.96 -14.61
C HIS A 38 -9.04 -2.81 -15.28
N ALA A 39 -8.17 -3.80 -15.12
CA ALA A 39 -6.87 -3.84 -15.79
C ALA A 39 -6.80 -5.10 -16.65
N PHE A 40 -6.41 -4.95 -17.90
CA PHE A 40 -6.26 -6.04 -18.86
C PHE A 40 -4.86 -5.99 -19.47
N SER A 41 -4.13 -7.10 -19.41
CA SER A 41 -2.88 -7.26 -20.14
C SER A 41 -3.15 -7.88 -21.51
N THR A 42 -2.52 -7.36 -22.55
CA THR A 42 -2.59 -7.89 -23.90
C THR A 42 -1.36 -8.73 -24.24
N ASN A 43 -1.50 -9.67 -25.19
CA ASN A 43 -0.41 -10.57 -25.59
C ASN A 43 0.74 -9.86 -26.34
N ASP A 44 0.57 -8.60 -26.73
CA ASP A 44 1.56 -7.75 -27.38
C ASP A 44 2.29 -6.80 -26.40
N GLY A 45 2.07 -6.94 -25.09
CA GLY A 45 2.83 -6.23 -24.05
C GLY A 45 2.26 -4.87 -23.64
N TYR A 46 1.01 -4.58 -24.01
CA TYR A 46 0.28 -3.41 -23.55
C TYR A 46 -0.62 -3.74 -22.35
N SER A 47 -0.88 -2.73 -21.54
CA SER A 47 -1.91 -2.68 -20.50
C SER A 47 -3.05 -1.80 -20.97
N LEU A 48 -4.28 -2.29 -20.78
CA LEU A 48 -5.50 -1.48 -20.86
C LEU A 48 -6.08 -1.34 -19.46
N ASP A 49 -6.01 -0.13 -18.93
CA ASP A 49 -6.56 0.24 -17.64
C ASP A 49 -7.84 1.06 -17.87
N VAL A 50 -8.99 0.48 -17.53
CA VAL A 50 -10.33 1.03 -17.75
C VAL A 50 -10.91 1.48 -16.42
N PHE A 51 -11.34 2.73 -16.35
CA PHE A 51 -11.93 3.35 -15.17
C PHE A 51 -13.32 3.89 -15.49
N VAL A 52 -14.32 3.47 -14.72
CA VAL A 52 -15.63 4.10 -14.72
C VAL A 52 -15.63 5.14 -13.60
N VAL A 53 -15.76 6.40 -13.94
CA VAL A 53 -15.64 7.52 -13.02
C VAL A 53 -16.89 8.40 -13.00
N VAL A 54 -17.10 9.07 -11.87
CA VAL A 54 -18.14 10.08 -11.68
C VAL A 54 -17.56 11.32 -10.99
N GLY A 55 -18.19 12.47 -11.15
CA GLY A 55 -17.75 13.71 -10.50
C GLY A 55 -17.19 14.76 -11.46
N TRP A 56 -17.09 14.43 -12.75
CA TRP A 56 -16.94 15.46 -13.77
C TRP A 56 -18.24 16.26 -13.91
N HIS A 57 -18.11 17.55 -14.22
CA HIS A 57 -19.22 18.50 -14.20
C HIS A 57 -20.02 18.53 -15.52
N ALA A 58 -19.40 18.11 -16.62
CA ALA A 58 -19.98 18.11 -17.96
C ALA A 58 -20.24 16.68 -18.46
N GLU A 59 -21.20 16.51 -19.38
CA GLU A 59 -21.39 15.23 -20.10
C GLU A 59 -20.36 15.08 -21.22
N GLU A 60 -19.97 16.20 -21.86
CA GLU A 60 -18.95 16.26 -22.88
C GLU A 60 -17.57 15.78 -22.37
N THR A 61 -16.74 15.27 -23.27
CA THR A 61 -15.46 14.63 -22.93
C THR A 61 -14.24 15.47 -23.29
N GLU A 62 -14.43 16.52 -24.09
CA GLU A 62 -13.37 17.35 -24.64
C GLU A 62 -12.52 17.99 -23.54
N ASP A 63 -13.17 18.70 -22.60
CA ASP A 63 -12.49 19.36 -21.48
C ASP A 63 -11.88 18.36 -20.49
N LEU A 64 -12.54 17.20 -20.31
CA LEU A 64 -12.01 16.11 -19.48
C LEU A 64 -10.72 15.54 -20.08
N ILE A 65 -10.70 15.33 -21.40
CA ILE A 65 -9.53 14.84 -22.13
C ILE A 65 -8.39 15.87 -22.05
N GLU A 66 -8.67 17.17 -22.16
CA GLU A 66 -7.64 18.21 -22.04
C GLU A 66 -7.02 18.24 -20.64
N GLU A 67 -7.84 18.17 -19.58
CA GLU A 67 -7.34 18.17 -18.20
C GLU A 67 -6.55 16.89 -17.88
N LEU A 68 -7.02 15.73 -18.35
CA LEU A 68 -6.29 14.46 -18.24
C LEU A 68 -4.91 14.57 -18.92
N LYS A 69 -4.83 15.09 -20.15
CA LYS A 69 -3.56 15.28 -20.87
C LYS A 69 -2.62 16.23 -20.13
N LYS A 70 -3.15 17.32 -19.56
CA LYS A 70 -2.37 18.29 -18.80
C LYS A 70 -1.75 17.69 -17.55
N GLU A 71 -2.49 16.89 -16.78
CA GLU A 71 -1.95 16.19 -15.61
C GLU A 71 -0.96 15.08 -16.00
N ILE A 72 -1.22 14.33 -17.08
CA ILE A 72 -0.27 13.32 -17.59
C ILE A 72 1.07 13.98 -17.96
N ASN A 73 1.04 15.11 -18.67
CA ASN A 73 2.26 15.83 -19.07
C ASN A 73 3.07 16.33 -17.86
N LYS A 74 2.41 16.77 -16.78
CA LYS A 74 3.10 17.13 -15.53
C LYS A 74 3.83 15.95 -14.90
N ILE A 75 3.24 14.76 -14.95
CA ILE A 75 3.88 13.54 -14.44
C ILE A 75 5.13 13.21 -15.27
N GLU A 76 5.06 13.34 -16.59
CA GLU A 76 6.21 13.11 -17.49
C GLU A 76 7.34 14.15 -17.29
N GLU A 77 7.01 15.42 -17.10
CA GLU A 77 7.99 16.49 -16.85
C GLU A 77 8.71 16.35 -15.50
N THR A 78 7.98 15.92 -14.46
CA THR A 78 8.56 15.72 -13.11
C THR A 78 9.52 14.52 -13.07
N GLN A 79 9.30 13.52 -13.92
CA GLN A 79 10.23 12.38 -14.08
C GLN A 79 11.46 12.74 -14.92
N ALA A 80 11.40 13.75 -15.80
CA ALA A 80 12.52 14.21 -16.62
C ALA A 80 13.52 15.11 -15.87
N TRP A 81 13.07 15.92 -14.90
CA TRP A 81 13.96 16.81 -14.12
C TRP A 81 14.82 16.07 -13.08
N SER A 82 14.51 14.80 -12.79
CA SER A 82 15.23 13.99 -11.80
C SER A 82 16.59 13.45 -12.31
N THR A 83 16.91 13.58 -13.59
CA THR A 83 18.14 13.04 -14.20
C THR A 83 19.22 14.08 -14.53
N SER A 84 18.99 15.37 -14.30
CA SER A 84 19.98 16.40 -14.62
C SER A 84 19.86 17.61 -13.70
N HIS A 85 20.65 17.62 -12.62
CA HIS A 85 21.56 18.73 -12.27
C HIS A 85 22.16 18.48 -10.88
N SER A 86 23.46 18.13 -10.87
CA SER A 86 24.35 18.42 -9.74
C SER A 86 24.69 19.90 -9.78
N TRP A 87 24.36 20.67 -8.74
CA TRP A 87 25.21 21.77 -8.25
C TRP A 87 24.83 22.23 -6.85
N SER A 88 25.84 22.84 -6.23
CA SER A 88 26.16 23.05 -4.83
C SER A 88 25.93 24.50 -4.35
N SER A 89 25.52 24.63 -3.07
CA SER A 89 25.74 25.75 -2.10
C SER A 89 25.24 27.18 -2.47
N PRO A 90 25.12 28.17 -1.55
CA PRO A 90 25.48 28.17 -0.13
C PRO A 90 24.45 28.76 0.87
N VAL A 91 24.80 28.50 2.13
CA VAL A 91 24.34 29.06 3.40
C VAL A 91 24.08 30.57 3.36
N GLU A 92 22.95 31.02 3.92
CA GLU A 92 22.91 32.25 4.72
C GLU A 92 21.81 32.21 5.80
N ASN A 93 22.16 32.80 6.95
CA ASN A 93 21.61 32.59 8.28
C ASN A 93 20.22 33.21 8.53
N MET A 94 19.42 32.55 9.37
CA MET A 94 18.68 33.27 10.41
C MET A 94 18.56 32.42 11.69
N GLN A 95 19.10 32.96 12.78
CA GLN A 95 19.27 32.31 14.07
C GLN A 95 17.96 32.23 14.89
N ILE A 96 17.75 31.04 15.46
CA ILE A 96 17.38 30.74 16.85
C ILE A 96 16.14 31.40 17.44
N VAL A 97 15.11 30.58 17.72
CA VAL A 97 14.57 30.43 19.08
C VAL A 97 14.35 28.93 19.34
N GLU A 98 15.20 28.36 20.19
CA GLU A 98 15.03 27.03 20.76
C GLU A 98 13.93 27.01 21.83
N ASN A 99 13.12 25.94 21.81
CA ASN A 99 12.54 25.20 22.94
C ASN A 99 11.35 24.36 22.40
N SER A 100 11.11 23.08 22.65
CA SER A 100 11.81 21.90 23.17
C SER A 100 10.88 20.71 22.84
N THR A 101 11.45 19.50 22.72
CA THR A 101 10.82 18.16 22.56
C THR A 101 10.13 17.85 21.22
N ALA A 102 10.90 17.35 20.24
CA ALA A 102 10.38 16.72 19.02
C ALA A 102 11.04 15.34 18.86
N ASP A 103 10.37 14.26 19.32
CA ASP A 103 10.91 12.89 19.22
C ASP A 103 9.83 11.79 19.08
N HIS A 104 8.58 12.16 18.82
CA HIS A 104 7.48 11.20 18.64
C HIS A 104 6.63 11.53 17.42
N VAL A 105 6.32 10.52 16.61
CA VAL A 105 5.28 10.61 15.58
C VAL A 105 3.94 10.65 16.31
N ALA A 106 3.25 11.79 16.28
CA ALA A 106 1.97 11.95 16.98
C ALA A 106 0.86 11.16 16.26
N ILE A 107 0.43 10.06 16.86
CA ILE A 107 -0.74 9.27 16.41
C ILE A 107 -1.95 9.63 17.29
N PRO A 108 -3.13 9.91 16.73
CA PRO A 108 -4.33 10.18 17.52
C PRO A 108 -4.62 9.05 18.51
N THR A 109 -4.71 9.40 19.81
CA THR A 109 -5.02 8.46 20.90
C THR A 109 -6.52 8.39 21.12
N ASP A 110 -7.10 7.20 20.99
CA ASP A 110 -8.53 6.89 21.17
C ASP A 110 -8.82 6.07 22.45
N GLY A 111 -7.93 6.12 23.43
CA GLY A 111 -8.15 5.52 24.76
C GLY A 111 -8.03 3.99 24.84
N ALA A 112 -7.64 3.31 23.75
CA ALA A 112 -7.41 1.87 23.73
C ALA A 112 -5.91 1.51 23.80
N SER A 113 -5.55 0.84 24.91
CA SER A 113 -4.40 -0.03 25.26
C SER A 113 -3.10 -0.01 24.42
N GLU A 114 -1.97 -0.11 25.14
CA GLU A 114 -0.57 -0.28 24.72
C GLU A 114 -0.33 -1.04 23.38
N TRP A 115 -0.50 -0.35 22.25
CA TRP A 115 -0.13 -0.84 20.92
C TRP A 115 1.31 -0.45 20.54
N GLU A 116 1.89 0.49 21.29
CA GLU A 116 3.29 0.88 21.17
C GLU A 116 4.16 -0.22 21.77
N ILE A 117 5.04 -0.78 20.95
CA ILE A 117 5.95 -1.85 21.36
C ILE A 117 7.34 -1.24 21.59
N ASP A 118 7.95 -1.53 22.75
CA ASP A 118 9.39 -1.33 22.90
C ASP A 118 10.12 -2.30 21.98
N ILE A 119 10.86 -1.77 21.00
CA ILE A 119 11.63 -2.54 20.02
C ILE A 119 12.56 -3.58 20.68
N LYS A 120 12.99 -3.38 21.93
CA LYS A 120 13.82 -4.33 22.68
C LYS A 120 13.07 -5.64 23.02
N LEU A 121 11.75 -5.62 22.99
CA LEU A 121 10.90 -6.79 23.21
C LEU A 121 10.68 -7.60 21.92
N LEU A 122 11.09 -7.07 20.76
CA LEU A 122 11.02 -7.76 19.48
C LEU A 122 12.30 -8.55 19.25
N ASN A 123 12.15 -9.85 18.99
CA ASN A 123 13.25 -10.68 18.50
C ASN A 123 13.16 -10.77 16.97
N PHE A 124 14.16 -10.24 16.29
CA PHE A 124 14.26 -10.32 14.83
C PHE A 124 14.83 -11.67 14.41
N GLY A 125 14.16 -12.34 13.50
CA GLY A 125 14.63 -13.53 12.81
C GLY A 125 15.07 -13.22 11.38
N ASN A 126 14.78 -14.15 10.47
CA ASN A 126 15.19 -14.04 9.07
C ASN A 126 14.46 -12.89 8.36
N LYS A 127 15.17 -12.21 7.46
CA LYS A 127 14.56 -11.27 6.51
C LYS A 127 13.72 -12.08 5.51
N VAL A 128 12.45 -11.73 5.40
CA VAL A 128 11.47 -12.38 4.52
C VAL A 128 11.41 -11.66 3.18
N ALA A 129 11.43 -10.33 3.19
CA ALA A 129 11.40 -9.51 1.99
C ALA A 129 12.14 -8.19 2.18
N SER A 130 12.60 -7.60 1.08
CA SER A 130 13.08 -6.22 1.05
C SER A 130 12.24 -5.44 0.06
N GLY A 131 11.64 -4.35 0.53
CA GLY A 131 10.92 -3.38 -0.28
C GLY A 131 11.71 -2.08 -0.40
N SER A 132 11.22 -1.17 -1.23
CA SER A 132 11.93 0.09 -1.44
C SER A 132 11.88 1.04 -0.22
N TYR A 133 10.90 0.88 0.67
CA TYR A 133 10.70 1.73 1.86
C TYR A 133 10.92 1.01 3.19
N GLY A 134 11.08 -0.30 3.16
CA GLY A 134 11.24 -1.09 4.37
C GLY A 134 11.59 -2.52 4.09
N ASP A 135 12.08 -3.20 5.11
CA ASP A 135 12.40 -4.61 5.10
C ASP A 135 11.41 -5.36 6.00
N LEU A 136 10.92 -6.51 5.52
CA LEU A 136 10.04 -7.38 6.26
C LEU A 136 10.86 -8.51 6.87
N TYR A 137 10.76 -8.68 8.18
CA TYR A 137 11.39 -9.75 8.93
C TYR A 137 10.34 -10.65 9.55
N ARG A 138 10.63 -11.94 9.63
CA ARG A 138 9.96 -12.82 10.60
C ARG A 138 10.61 -12.59 11.95
N GLY A 139 9.85 -12.62 13.02
CA GLY A 139 10.36 -12.45 14.37
C GLY A 139 9.42 -13.01 15.42
N THR A 140 9.72 -12.75 16.69
CA THR A 140 8.83 -13.11 17.80
C THR A 140 8.60 -11.94 18.73
N TYR A 141 7.38 -11.86 19.26
CA TYR A 141 6.95 -10.90 20.28
C TYR A 141 6.06 -11.62 21.30
N CYS A 142 6.40 -11.57 22.59
CA CYS A 142 5.66 -12.29 23.64
C CYS A 142 5.40 -13.78 23.32
N SER A 143 6.39 -14.46 22.74
CA SER A 143 6.32 -15.85 22.26
C SER A 143 5.36 -16.13 21.10
N GLN A 144 4.77 -15.09 20.49
CA GLN A 144 3.99 -15.17 19.27
C GLN A 144 4.90 -14.94 18.04
N ASP A 145 4.68 -15.70 16.97
CA ASP A 145 5.35 -15.49 15.67
C ASP A 145 4.76 -14.28 14.97
N VAL A 146 5.62 -13.36 14.52
CA VAL A 146 5.21 -12.04 14.00
C VAL A 146 5.95 -11.67 12.73
N ALA A 147 5.29 -10.86 11.90
CA ALA A 147 5.91 -10.16 10.80
C ALA A 147 6.26 -8.73 11.25
N ILE A 148 7.53 -8.35 11.10
CA ILE A 148 8.06 -7.04 11.52
C ILE A 148 8.50 -6.28 10.28
N LYS A 149 7.70 -5.29 9.88
CA LYS A 149 7.99 -4.39 8.77
C LYS A 149 8.76 -3.18 9.29
N VAL A 150 10.06 -3.12 9.01
CA VAL A 150 10.97 -2.06 9.47
C VAL A 150 11.14 -1.04 8.37
N LEU A 151 10.89 0.24 8.65
CA LEU A 151 11.13 1.33 7.70
C LEU A 151 12.64 1.61 7.59
N LYS A 152 13.12 1.89 6.38
CA LYS A 152 14.54 2.21 6.13
C LYS A 152 14.87 3.62 6.63
N PRO A 153 15.75 3.79 7.63
CA PRO A 153 16.02 5.09 8.27
C PRO A 153 16.47 6.17 7.28
N GLU A 154 17.21 5.78 6.24
CA GLU A 154 17.78 6.70 5.25
C GLU A 154 16.70 7.34 4.36
N ARG A 155 15.47 6.81 4.39
CA ARG A 155 14.34 7.30 3.59
C ARG A 155 13.25 7.96 4.43
N VAL A 156 13.38 7.97 5.75
CA VAL A 156 12.36 8.55 6.64
C VAL A 156 12.38 10.08 6.51
N ASN A 157 11.40 10.62 5.80
CA ASN A 157 11.07 12.04 5.76
C ASN A 157 9.73 12.31 6.49
N VAL A 158 9.33 13.58 6.59
CA VAL A 158 8.10 13.98 7.30
C VAL A 158 6.85 13.33 6.69
N ASP A 159 6.78 13.26 5.35
CA ASP A 159 5.64 12.65 4.67
C ASP A 159 5.53 11.15 4.97
N MET A 160 6.63 10.43 4.97
CA MET A 160 6.68 9.01 5.31
C MET A 160 6.30 8.74 6.76
N GLN A 161 6.70 9.62 7.70
CA GLN A 161 6.26 9.52 9.08
C GLN A 161 4.74 9.72 9.21
N ARG A 162 4.17 10.66 8.44
CA ARG A 162 2.72 10.88 8.39
C ARG A 162 1.99 9.67 7.81
N GLU A 163 2.49 9.10 6.73
CA GLU A 163 1.93 7.88 6.12
C GLU A 163 2.00 6.69 7.07
N PHE A 164 3.15 6.49 7.73
CA PHE A 164 3.32 5.47 8.76
C PHE A 164 2.32 5.65 9.90
N ALA A 165 2.14 6.88 10.40
CA ALA A 165 1.16 7.20 11.43
C ALA A 165 -0.28 6.86 11.00
N GLN A 166 -0.63 7.15 9.75
CA GLN A 166 -1.92 6.83 9.18
C GLN A 166 -2.12 5.32 9.02
N GLU A 167 -1.10 4.59 8.55
CA GLU A 167 -1.13 3.13 8.43
C GLU A 167 -1.39 2.49 9.81
N VAL A 168 -0.61 2.87 10.83
CA VAL A 168 -0.80 2.42 12.20
C VAL A 168 -2.19 2.79 12.72
N TYR A 169 -2.65 4.02 12.51
CA TYR A 169 -3.97 4.47 12.96
C TYR A 169 -5.12 3.64 12.38
N ILE A 170 -5.05 3.26 11.10
CA ILE A 170 -6.08 2.45 10.45
C ILE A 170 -5.99 1.00 10.93
N MET A 171 -4.79 0.43 10.95
CA MET A 171 -4.57 -0.96 11.37
C MET A 171 -5.03 -1.21 12.81
N ARG A 172 -4.88 -0.22 13.70
CA ARG A 172 -5.37 -0.28 15.10
C ARG A 172 -6.88 -0.45 15.21
N LYS A 173 -7.65 -0.01 14.23
CA LYS A 173 -9.13 -0.06 14.24
C LYS A 173 -9.69 -1.35 13.65
N VAL A 174 -8.83 -2.21 13.13
CA VAL A 174 -9.27 -3.37 12.36
C VAL A 174 -8.97 -4.65 13.13
N ARG A 175 -10.02 -5.43 13.36
CA ARG A 175 -9.93 -6.73 13.98
C ARG A 175 -10.94 -7.67 13.36
N HIS A 176 -10.47 -8.52 12.45
CA HIS A 176 -11.32 -9.47 11.75
C HIS A 176 -10.50 -10.69 11.34
N LYS A 177 -11.06 -11.90 11.45
CA LYS A 177 -10.35 -13.17 11.16
C LYS A 177 -9.84 -13.31 9.72
N ASN A 178 -10.38 -12.54 8.78
CA ASN A 178 -9.98 -12.52 7.37
C ASN A 178 -9.28 -11.21 6.97
N VAL A 179 -8.79 -10.45 7.94
CA VAL A 179 -7.90 -9.30 7.75
C VAL A 179 -6.69 -9.46 8.67
N VAL A 180 -5.48 -9.20 8.17
CA VAL A 180 -4.27 -9.47 8.94
C VAL A 180 -4.27 -8.67 10.24
N GLN A 181 -4.07 -9.37 11.35
CA GLN A 181 -4.13 -8.80 12.69
C GLN A 181 -2.91 -7.91 12.96
N PHE A 182 -3.19 -6.65 13.25
CA PHE A 182 -2.23 -5.73 13.82
C PHE A 182 -1.92 -6.12 15.27
N ILE A 183 -0.64 -6.20 15.61
CA ILE A 183 -0.17 -6.53 16.96
C ILE A 183 0.34 -5.27 17.66
N GLY A 184 1.09 -4.42 16.94
CA GLY A 184 1.60 -3.17 17.49
C GLY A 184 2.57 -2.47 16.54
N ALA A 185 3.17 -1.39 17.00
CA ALA A 185 4.13 -0.62 16.24
C ALA A 185 5.23 -0.03 17.14
N CYS A 186 6.43 0.16 16.57
CA CYS A 186 7.47 0.99 17.14
C CYS A 186 7.38 2.36 16.44
N THR A 187 7.02 3.43 17.16
CA THR A 187 6.90 4.78 16.55
C THR A 187 8.08 5.70 16.87
N LYS A 188 9.05 5.20 17.62
CA LYS A 188 10.24 5.96 18.04
C LYS A 188 11.43 5.72 17.12
N PRO A 189 12.14 6.79 16.69
CA PRO A 189 13.43 6.66 16.04
C PRO A 189 14.45 5.88 16.91
N PRO A 190 15.47 5.23 16.32
CA PRO A 190 15.84 5.27 14.90
C PRO A 190 15.15 4.19 14.03
N ARG A 191 14.27 3.36 14.60
CA ARG A 191 13.67 2.22 13.90
C ARG A 191 12.16 2.20 14.07
N LEU A 192 11.48 2.75 13.07
CA LEU A 192 10.03 2.66 12.96
C LEU A 192 9.63 1.28 12.44
N CYS A 193 8.67 0.64 13.11
CA CYS A 193 8.27 -0.73 12.80
C CYS A 193 6.74 -0.89 12.89
N ILE A 194 6.15 -1.69 12.00
CA ILE A 194 4.79 -2.23 12.15
C ILE A 194 4.92 -3.73 12.40
N VAL A 195 4.18 -4.23 13.39
CA VAL A 195 4.17 -5.63 13.80
C VAL A 195 2.78 -6.20 13.58
N THR A 196 2.71 -7.27 12.78
CA THR A 196 1.48 -8.03 12.53
C THR A 196 1.69 -9.50 12.84
N GLU A 197 0.62 -10.28 12.85
CA GLU A 197 0.76 -11.74 12.81
C GLU A 197 1.57 -12.19 11.57
N PHE A 198 2.30 -13.29 11.73
CA PHE A 198 3.06 -13.87 10.64
C PHE A 198 2.20 -14.87 9.84
N MET A 199 2.14 -14.68 8.53
CA MET A 199 1.38 -15.53 7.60
C MET A 199 2.32 -16.52 6.91
N SER A 200 2.48 -17.70 7.51
CA SER A 200 3.48 -18.70 7.10
C SER A 200 3.22 -19.34 5.73
N GLY A 201 1.98 -19.32 5.24
CA GLY A 201 1.62 -19.80 3.91
C GLY A 201 2.02 -18.85 2.77
N GLY A 202 2.54 -17.65 3.10
CA GLY A 202 2.94 -16.65 2.11
C GLY A 202 1.76 -16.09 1.32
N SER A 203 2.01 -15.53 0.14
CA SER A 203 0.95 -14.97 -0.69
C SER A 203 0.29 -16.00 -1.62
N VAL A 204 -0.97 -15.77 -1.97
CA VAL A 204 -1.68 -16.54 -3.01
C VAL A 204 -0.93 -16.46 -4.35
N TYR A 205 -0.32 -15.31 -4.65
CA TYR A 205 0.52 -15.14 -5.83
C TYR A 205 1.67 -16.17 -5.86
N ASP A 206 2.39 -16.31 -4.75
CA ASP A 206 3.52 -17.24 -4.61
C ASP A 206 3.08 -18.68 -4.79
N TYR A 207 1.97 -19.04 -4.16
CA TYR A 207 1.38 -20.37 -4.28
C TYR A 207 1.09 -20.72 -5.74
N LEU A 208 0.42 -19.82 -6.47
CA LEU A 208 0.04 -20.04 -7.87
C LEU A 208 1.25 -20.06 -8.81
N HIS A 209 2.13 -19.07 -8.70
CA HIS A 209 3.14 -18.81 -9.74
C HIS A 209 4.47 -19.50 -9.48
N LYS A 210 4.90 -19.56 -8.21
CA LYS A 210 6.21 -20.11 -7.84
C LYS A 210 6.12 -21.57 -7.45
N HIS A 211 5.16 -21.91 -6.61
CA HIS A 211 4.98 -23.29 -6.15
C HIS A 211 4.17 -24.13 -7.15
N LYS A 212 3.67 -23.51 -8.23
CA LYS A 212 2.78 -24.14 -9.22
C LYS A 212 1.59 -24.83 -8.56
N GLY A 213 1.13 -24.25 -7.46
CA GLY A 213 -0.01 -24.71 -6.69
C GLY A 213 -1.29 -24.53 -7.51
N ILE A 214 -2.21 -25.49 -7.34
CA ILE A 214 -3.50 -25.47 -8.01
C ILE A 214 -4.56 -25.55 -6.91
N PHE A 215 -5.46 -24.57 -6.88
CA PHE A 215 -6.64 -24.68 -6.04
C PHE A 215 -7.65 -25.61 -6.70
N LYS A 216 -8.02 -26.68 -5.99
CA LYS A 216 -9.25 -27.40 -6.32
C LYS A 216 -10.44 -26.48 -6.08
N LEU A 217 -11.52 -26.65 -6.85
CA LEU A 217 -12.69 -25.78 -6.79
C LEU A 217 -13.20 -25.51 -5.36
N PRO A 218 -13.32 -26.51 -4.45
CA PRO A 218 -13.76 -26.23 -3.07
C PRO A 218 -12.83 -25.30 -2.30
N ALA A 219 -11.51 -25.45 -2.47
CA ALA A 219 -10.53 -24.58 -1.81
C ALA A 219 -10.56 -23.16 -2.39
N LEU A 220 -10.70 -23.03 -3.72
CA LEU A 220 -10.83 -21.73 -4.37
C LEU A 220 -12.07 -20.97 -3.90
N VAL A 221 -13.20 -21.67 -3.75
CA VAL A 221 -14.42 -21.08 -3.19
C VAL A 221 -14.22 -20.65 -1.74
N GLY A 222 -13.54 -21.46 -0.93
CA GLY A 222 -13.17 -21.10 0.44
C GLY A 222 -12.33 -19.81 0.51
N VAL A 223 -11.28 -19.73 -0.29
CA VAL A 223 -10.43 -18.53 -0.44
C VAL A 223 -11.27 -17.31 -0.84
N ALA A 224 -12.10 -17.43 -1.88
CA ALA A 224 -12.95 -16.34 -2.35
C ALA A 224 -13.95 -15.86 -1.29
N MET A 225 -14.55 -16.80 -0.54
CA MET A 225 -15.45 -16.48 0.57
C MET A 225 -14.74 -15.72 1.68
N ASP A 226 -13.52 -16.12 2.04
CA ASP A 226 -12.75 -15.50 3.11
C ASP A 226 -12.26 -14.10 2.73
N VAL A 227 -11.78 -13.92 1.50
CA VAL A 227 -11.47 -12.60 0.93
C VAL A 227 -12.70 -11.71 0.94
N SER A 228 -13.86 -12.23 0.52
CA SER A 228 -15.11 -11.47 0.50
C SER A 228 -15.56 -11.03 1.89
N LYS A 229 -15.41 -11.88 2.92
CA LYS A 229 -15.69 -11.52 4.32
C LYS A 229 -14.73 -10.43 4.82
N GLY A 230 -13.44 -10.55 4.52
CA GLY A 230 -12.44 -9.54 4.83
C GLY A 230 -12.81 -8.18 4.24
N MET A 231 -13.03 -8.13 2.92
CA MET A 231 -13.41 -6.91 2.20
C MET A 231 -14.75 -6.32 2.68
N SER A 232 -15.75 -7.15 2.96
CA SER A 232 -17.02 -6.70 3.53
C SER A 232 -16.83 -6.01 4.88
N TYR A 233 -16.01 -6.60 5.77
CA TYR A 233 -15.65 -5.98 7.04
C TYR A 233 -14.93 -4.63 6.84
N LEU A 234 -13.98 -4.55 5.89
CA LEU A 234 -13.28 -3.29 5.58
C LEU A 234 -14.26 -2.19 5.16
N HIS A 235 -15.14 -2.50 4.22
CA HIS A 235 -16.10 -1.55 3.69
C HIS A 235 -17.11 -1.10 4.75
N GLN A 236 -17.56 -2.00 5.64
CA GLN A 236 -18.43 -1.64 6.77
C GLN A 236 -17.78 -0.66 7.74
N ASN A 237 -16.44 -0.65 7.82
CA ASN A 237 -15.65 0.28 8.63
C ASN A 237 -15.22 1.53 7.84
N ASN A 238 -15.77 1.77 6.64
CA ASN A 238 -15.41 2.85 5.72
C ASN A 238 -13.93 2.84 5.30
N ILE A 239 -13.34 1.65 5.20
CA ILE A 239 -11.95 1.47 4.76
C ILE A 239 -11.95 0.85 3.36
N ILE A 240 -11.35 1.55 2.41
CA ILE A 240 -11.20 1.08 1.02
C ILE A 240 -9.79 0.52 0.87
N HIS A 241 -9.66 -0.76 0.49
CA HIS A 241 -8.37 -1.45 0.41
C HIS A 241 -7.44 -0.90 -0.69
N ARG A 242 -8.00 -0.54 -1.86
CA ARG A 242 -7.31 0.04 -3.05
C ARG A 242 -6.27 -0.82 -3.76
N ASP A 243 -5.70 -1.85 -3.14
CA ASP A 243 -4.69 -2.72 -3.77
C ASP A 243 -5.03 -4.22 -3.64
N LEU A 244 -6.25 -4.61 -3.99
CA LEU A 244 -6.67 -6.02 -3.86
C LEU A 244 -6.11 -6.86 -5.03
N LYS A 245 -5.09 -7.66 -4.75
CA LYS A 245 -4.44 -8.56 -5.71
C LYS A 245 -3.90 -9.81 -5.02
N THR A 246 -3.60 -10.87 -5.77
CA THR A 246 -3.12 -12.15 -5.22
C THR A 246 -1.82 -12.03 -4.42
N ALA A 247 -1.01 -11.00 -4.64
CA ALA A 247 0.20 -10.73 -3.84
C ALA A 247 -0.10 -10.18 -2.43
N ASN A 248 -1.27 -9.57 -2.23
CA ASN A 248 -1.74 -9.02 -0.94
C ASN A 248 -2.76 -9.92 -0.24
N LEU A 249 -3.03 -11.10 -0.81
CA LEU A 249 -3.78 -12.17 -0.16
C LEU A 249 -2.78 -13.13 0.48
N LEU A 250 -2.76 -13.17 1.81
CA LEU A 250 -1.82 -13.99 2.56
C LEU A 250 -2.52 -15.24 3.10
N MET A 251 -1.79 -16.34 3.20
CA MET A 251 -2.29 -17.62 3.67
C MET A 251 -1.66 -18.00 5.01
N ASP A 252 -2.46 -18.60 5.89
CA ASP A 252 -1.98 -19.21 7.13
C ASP A 252 -1.60 -20.69 6.89
N GLU A 253 -1.22 -21.40 7.97
CA GLU A 253 -0.88 -22.84 7.93
C GLU A 253 -2.06 -23.72 7.50
N ASN A 254 -3.29 -23.22 7.65
CA ASN A 254 -4.51 -23.94 7.33
C ASN A 254 -5.01 -23.66 5.89
N GLY A 255 -4.30 -22.79 5.15
CA GLY A 255 -4.71 -22.36 3.80
C GLY A 255 -5.83 -21.32 3.80
N VAL A 256 -6.15 -20.71 4.95
CA VAL A 256 -7.11 -19.61 5.04
C VAL A 256 -6.49 -18.36 4.43
N SER A 257 -7.21 -17.72 3.51
CA SER A 257 -6.76 -16.49 2.88
C SER A 257 -7.24 -15.26 3.64
N ILE A 258 -6.31 -14.32 3.85
CA ILE A 258 -6.50 -13.10 4.63
C ILE A 258 -6.08 -11.91 3.78
N VAL A 259 -6.86 -10.83 3.88
CA VAL A 259 -6.54 -9.56 3.21
C VAL A 259 -5.50 -8.80 4.04
N PHE A 260 -4.34 -8.52 3.46
CA PHE A 260 -3.30 -7.74 4.11
C PHE A 260 -3.43 -6.26 3.74
N PHE A 261 -3.52 -5.39 4.75
CA PHE A 261 -3.58 -3.96 4.51
C PHE A 261 -2.28 -3.40 3.95
N GLN A 262 -2.40 -2.80 2.78
CA GLN A 262 -1.40 -1.90 2.24
C GLN A 262 -2.06 -0.53 2.03
N LEU A 263 -2.50 0.13 3.11
CA LEU A 263 -3.43 1.26 2.95
C LEU A 263 -2.80 2.61 2.60
N PHE A 264 -1.48 2.72 2.57
CA PHE A 264 -0.79 3.83 1.92
C PHE A 264 0.40 3.25 1.15
N MET A 265 0.70 3.84 0.00
CA MET A 265 1.75 3.40 -0.92
C MET A 265 3.15 3.49 -0.30
N MET A 266 3.50 2.56 0.59
CA MET A 266 4.89 2.11 0.66
C MET A 266 5.15 1.30 -0.62
N HIS A 267 5.41 2.01 -1.72
CA HIS A 267 5.70 1.46 -3.04
C HIS A 267 6.74 0.32 -2.95
N ALA A 268 6.28 -0.92 -3.01
CA ALA A 268 7.03 -2.05 -3.51
C ALA A 268 5.96 -2.88 -4.22
N SER A 269 5.95 -2.87 -5.55
CA SER A 269 6.52 -4.01 -6.29
C SER A 269 6.91 -5.13 -5.33
N LEU A 270 5.98 -6.03 -5.03
CA LEU A 270 6.33 -7.41 -4.72
C LEU A 270 6.93 -8.01 -6.00
N GLU A 271 8.09 -7.51 -6.42
CA GLU A 271 9.00 -8.29 -7.23
C GLU A 271 9.67 -9.24 -6.26
N ILE A 272 9.11 -10.44 -6.16
CA ILE A 272 9.86 -11.50 -5.53
C ILE A 272 11.01 -11.90 -6.47
N MET A 273 12.15 -11.26 -6.28
CA MET A 273 13.43 -11.89 -6.56
C MET A 273 13.84 -12.68 -5.31
N PHE A 274 14.01 -14.00 -5.44
CA PHE A 274 15.18 -14.60 -4.79
C PHE A 274 15.87 -15.64 -5.66
N HIS A 275 17.18 -15.58 -5.45
CA HIS A 275 18.27 -16.26 -6.10
C HIS A 275 18.36 -17.72 -5.68
N LYS A 276 19.09 -18.48 -6.51
CA LYS A 276 19.33 -19.93 -6.49
C LYS A 276 19.64 -20.50 -5.11
N SER A 277 19.14 -21.72 -4.90
CA SER A 277 19.96 -22.85 -4.45
C SER A 277 20.01 -23.88 -5.57
#